data_AF-A0A354HU54-F1
#
_entry.id   AF-A0A354HU54-F1
#
_cell.length_a   1.000
_cell.length_b   1.000
_cell.length_c   1.000
_cell.angle_alpha   90.00
_cell.angle_beta   90.00
_cell.angle_gamma   90.00
#
_symmetry.space_group_name_H-M   'P 1'
#
loop_
_entity.id
_entity.type
_entity.pdbx_description
1 polymer ?
#
loop_
_entity_poly.entity_id
_entity_poly.type
_entity_poly.pdbx_seq_one_letter_code
_entity_poly.pdbx_strand_id
1 'polypeptide(L)'
;MDNNLNLRNLLLAGIGSIAYSLEKGMDMIDDLVKKGELTVSQGKELNQELKNRFSQSGKDPNQTIIKEIMTSLNLATKEDFHNLEARVSKLEQQLP
;
A
#
# COMPACT_ATOMS: atom_id res chain seq x y z
N MET A 1 -9.52 23.82 -9.79
CA MET A 1 -9.31 22.59 -8.99
C MET A 1 -8.19 21.84 -9.69
N ASP A 2 -6.97 21.97 -9.17
CA ASP A 2 -5.81 21.32 -9.75
C ASP A 2 -5.88 19.82 -9.43
N ASN A 3 -6.50 19.07 -10.33
CA ASN A 3 -6.66 17.63 -10.23
C ASN A 3 -5.36 16.93 -10.67
N ASN A 4 -4.22 17.26 -10.05
CA ASN A 4 -3.02 16.45 -10.19
C ASN A 4 -3.13 15.26 -9.23
N LEU A 5 -3.79 14.20 -9.72
CA LEU A 5 -3.88 12.91 -9.06
C LEU A 5 -2.48 12.25 -9.06
N ASN A 6 -1.63 12.73 -8.15
CA ASN A 6 -0.26 12.26 -8.01
C ASN A 6 -0.26 10.80 -7.53
N LEU A 7 0.74 10.02 -7.95
CA LEU A 7 0.90 8.61 -7.51
C LEU A 7 0.90 8.46 -5.99
N ARG A 8 1.44 9.44 -5.26
CA ARG A 8 1.37 9.49 -3.80
C ARG A 8 -0.06 9.47 -3.28
N ASN A 9 -0.98 10.19 -3.93
CA ASN A 9 -2.39 10.26 -3.54
C ASN A 9 -3.11 8.93 -3.87
N LEU A 10 -2.78 8.29 -5.00
CA LEU A 10 -3.31 6.98 -5.37
C LEU A 10 -2.84 5.88 -4.40
N LEU A 11 -1.56 5.88 -4.01
CA LEU A 11 -1.02 4.95 -3.02
C LEU A 11 -1.66 5.16 -1.65
N LEU A 12 -1.77 6.40 -1.18
CA LEU A 12 -2.43 6.71 0.10
C LEU A 12 -3.91 6.29 0.09
N ALA A 13 -4.61 6.48 -1.02
CA ALA A 13 -5.98 5.98 -1.20
C ALA A 13 -6.05 4.44 -1.19
N GLY A 14 -5.05 3.76 -1.78
CA GLY A 14 -4.93 2.30 -1.78
C GLY A 14 -4.65 1.70 -0.39
N ILE A 15 -3.87 2.38 0.44
CA ILE A 15 -3.66 1.96 1.84
C ILE A 15 -4.95 2.14 2.64
N GLY A 16 -5.67 3.25 2.42
CA GLY A 16 -6.95 3.53 3.06
C GLY A 16 -8.02 2.50 2.73
N SER A 17 -8.09 2.03 1.49
CA SER A 17 -9.09 1.02 1.08
C SER A 17 -8.83 -0.36 1.67
N ILE A 18 -7.58 -0.75 1.89
CA ILE A 18 -7.23 -2.03 2.55
C ILE A 18 -7.59 -2.00 4.03
N ALA A 19 -7.26 -0.91 4.73
CA ALA A 19 -7.64 -0.74 6.14
C ALA A 19 -9.16 -0.71 6.32
N TYR A 20 -9.87 0.01 5.44
CA TYR A 20 -11.34 0.03 5.42
C TYR A 20 -11.95 -1.35 5.14
N SER A 21 -11.36 -2.13 4.23
CA SER A 21 -11.82 -3.50 3.93
C SER A 21 -11.61 -4.45 5.12
N LEU A 22 -10.52 -4.28 5.86
CA LEU A 22 -10.25 -5.00 7.10
C LEU A 22 -11.30 -4.72 8.18
N GLU A 23 -11.53 -3.43 8.44
CA GLU A 23 -12.54 -2.97 9.40
C GLU A 23 -13.93 -3.49 9.03
N LYS A 24 -14.29 -3.39 7.75
CA LYS A 24 -15.58 -3.90 7.25
C LYS A 24 -15.72 -5.41 7.36
N GLY A 25 -14.63 -6.16 7.16
CA GLY A 25 -14.61 -7.61 7.34
C GLY A 25 -14.86 -8.02 8.79
N MET A 26 -14.25 -7.31 9.75
CA MET A 26 -14.49 -7.51 11.18
C MET A 26 -15.92 -7.17 11.58
N ASP A 27 -16.46 -6.06 11.08
CA ASP A 27 -17.87 -5.69 11.28
C ASP A 27 -18.83 -6.76 10.76
N MET A 28 -18.53 -7.35 9.60
CA MET A 28 -19.33 -8.42 9.03
C MET A 28 -19.33 -9.68 9.93
N ILE A 29 -18.18 -10.04 10.50
CA ILE A 29 -18.07 -11.15 11.46
C ILE A 29 -18.90 -10.87 12.71
N ASP A 30 -18.85 -9.63 13.24
CA ASP A 30 -19.65 -9.22 14.39
C ASP A 30 -21.15 -9.28 14.09
N ASP A 31 -21.57 -8.93 12.87
CA ASP A 31 -22.97 -9.03 12.46
C ASP A 31 -23.43 -10.49 12.33
N LEU A 32 -22.56 -11.42 11.91
CA LEU A 32 -22.86 -12.86 11.91
C LEU A 32 -23.04 -13.39 13.35
N VAL A 33 -22.25 -12.88 14.31
CA VAL A 33 -22.44 -13.19 15.74
C VAL A 33 -23.77 -12.65 16.27
N LYS A 34 -24.11 -11.39 15.96
CA LYS A 34 -25.39 -10.78 16.38
C LYS A 34 -26.60 -11.52 15.81
N LYS A 35 -26.49 -12.03 14.58
CA LYS A 35 -27.53 -12.84 13.92
C LYS A 35 -27.63 -14.27 14.47
N GLY A 36 -26.68 -14.70 15.30
CA GLY A 36 -26.59 -16.08 15.80
C GLY A 36 -26.10 -17.08 14.75
N GLU A 37 -25.60 -16.61 13.60
CA GLU A 37 -24.96 -17.45 12.58
C GLU A 37 -23.56 -17.91 13.02
N LEU A 38 -22.93 -17.18 13.95
CA LEU A 38 -21.71 -17.56 14.64
C LEU A 38 -21.88 -17.47 16.15
N THR A 39 -21.17 -18.32 16.87
CA THR A 39 -21.04 -18.16 18.33
C THR A 39 -20.08 -17.02 18.66
N VAL A 40 -20.22 -16.42 19.85
CA VAL A 40 -19.34 -15.34 20.32
C VAL A 40 -17.87 -15.76 20.34
N SER A 41 -17.57 -17.01 20.68
CA SER A 41 -16.20 -17.53 20.68
C SER A 41 -15.63 -17.65 19.28
N GLN A 42 -16.41 -18.16 18.32
CA GLN A 42 -15.99 -18.28 16.93
C GLN A 42 -15.76 -16.92 16.28
N GLY A 43 -16.64 -15.94 16.52
CA GLY A 43 -16.44 -14.58 16.01
C GLY A 43 -15.16 -13.92 16.56
N LYS A 44 -14.88 -14.08 17.86
CA LYS A 44 -13.64 -13.58 18.49
C LYS A 44 -12.40 -14.23 17.91
N GLU A 45 -12.41 -15.54 17.74
CA GLU A 45 -11.31 -16.29 17.15
C GLU A 45 -11.06 -15.86 15.70
N LEU A 46 -12.13 -15.74 14.90
CA LEU A 46 -12.03 -15.34 13.50
C LEU A 46 -11.56 -13.89 13.33
N ASN A 47 -12.04 -12.96 14.15
CA ASN A 47 -11.55 -11.58 14.17
C ASN A 47 -10.06 -11.51 14.53
N GLN A 48 -9.62 -12.32 15.50
CA GLN A 48 -8.22 -12.39 15.92
C GLN A 48 -7.34 -13.01 14.82
N GLU A 49 -7.79 -14.08 14.19
CA GLU A 49 -7.13 -14.74 13.05
C GLU A 49 -6.99 -13.77 11.88
N LEU A 50 -8.06 -13.06 11.51
CA LEU A 50 -8.05 -12.07 10.43
C LEU A 50 -7.02 -10.97 10.71
N LYS A 51 -7.06 -10.37 11.91
CA LYS A 51 -6.08 -9.35 12.33
C LYS A 51 -4.65 -9.89 12.33
N ASN A 52 -4.46 -11.11 12.81
CA ASN A 52 -3.15 -11.77 12.85
C ASN A 52 -2.62 -12.01 11.43
N ARG A 53 -3.42 -12.49 10.49
CA ARG A 53 -2.96 -12.75 9.10
C ARG A 53 -2.55 -11.48 8.37
N PHE A 54 -3.25 -10.37 8.61
CA PHE A 54 -2.87 -9.08 8.06
C PHE A 54 -1.61 -8.49 8.74
N SER A 55 -1.46 -8.68 10.06
CA SER A 55 -0.28 -8.19 10.80
C SER A 55 0.98 -9.03 10.53
N GLN A 56 0.85 -10.36 10.44
CA GLN A 56 1.95 -11.31 10.18
C GLN A 56 2.43 -11.29 8.73
N SER A 57 1.67 -10.70 7.81
CA SER A 57 2.15 -10.48 6.44
C SER A 57 3.37 -9.54 6.35
N GLY A 58 3.76 -8.88 7.46
CA GLY A 58 5.13 -8.75 7.99
C GLY A 58 6.24 -8.07 7.19
N LYS A 59 6.27 -8.18 5.86
CA LYS A 59 6.88 -7.15 5.01
C LYS A 59 5.88 -6.02 5.07
N ASP A 60 6.28 -4.79 5.38
CA ASP A 60 5.40 -3.62 5.22
C ASP A 60 4.74 -3.75 3.82
N PRO A 61 3.46 -4.18 3.74
CA PRO A 61 2.88 -4.63 2.47
C PRO A 61 2.93 -3.47 1.50
N ASN A 62 2.79 -2.26 2.07
CA ASN A 62 2.96 -1.00 1.39
C ASN A 62 4.34 -0.92 0.73
N GLN A 63 5.47 -1.18 1.39
CA GLN A 63 6.78 -1.02 0.74
C GLN A 63 7.04 -2.00 -0.40
N THR A 64 6.63 -3.28 -0.26
CA THR A 64 6.84 -4.27 -1.32
C THR A 64 5.91 -4.02 -2.50
N ILE A 65 4.62 -3.78 -2.23
CA ILE A 65 3.63 -3.46 -3.25
C ILE A 65 3.96 -2.12 -3.92
N ILE A 66 4.42 -1.12 -3.17
CA ILE A 66 4.90 0.17 -3.73
C ILE A 66 6.11 -0.08 -4.64
N LYS A 67 7.08 -0.91 -4.24
CA LYS A 67 8.23 -1.25 -5.09
C LYS A 67 7.81 -1.97 -6.37
N GLU A 68 6.92 -2.94 -6.29
CA GLU A 68 6.39 -3.65 -7.46
C GLU A 68 5.60 -2.72 -8.38
N ILE A 69 4.73 -1.86 -7.82
CA ILE A 69 3.99 -0.86 -8.59
C ILE A 69 4.97 0.12 -9.27
N MET A 70 5.95 0.63 -8.53
CA MET A 70 6.97 1.53 -9.09
C MET A 70 7.77 0.89 -10.22
N THR A 71 8.11 -0.40 -10.09
CA THR A 71 8.82 -1.17 -11.11
C THR A 71 7.92 -1.43 -12.33
N SER A 72 6.66 -1.80 -12.12
CA SER A 72 5.68 -2.07 -13.18
C SER A 72 5.32 -0.83 -14.01
N LEU A 73 5.32 0.35 -13.36
CA LEU A 73 5.09 1.64 -14.00
C LEU A 73 6.39 2.26 -14.54
N ASN A 74 7.52 1.54 -14.43
CA ASN A 74 8.85 1.96 -14.88
C ASN A 74 9.21 3.39 -14.44
N LEU A 75 8.90 3.71 -13.17
CA LEU A 75 9.05 5.06 -12.65
C LEU A 75 10.50 5.34 -12.30
N ALA A 76 11.04 6.42 -12.86
CA ALA A 76 12.38 6.90 -12.49
C ALA A 76 12.40 7.36 -11.03
N THR A 77 13.43 6.95 -10.30
CA THR A 77 13.67 7.35 -8.93
C THR A 77 14.40 8.70 -8.87
N LYS A 78 14.43 9.33 -7.69
CA LYS A 78 15.25 10.54 -7.46
C LYS A 78 16.75 10.29 -7.69
N GLU A 79 17.21 9.05 -7.51
CA GLU A 79 18.59 8.66 -7.75
C GLU A 79 18.89 8.60 -9.25
N ASP A 80 17.96 8.05 -10.04
CA ASP A 80 18.07 8.03 -11.50
C ASP A 80 18.19 9.46 -12.07
N PHE A 81 17.45 10.41 -11.50
CA PHE A 81 17.50 11.81 -11.90
C PHE A 81 18.85 12.46 -11.59
N HIS A 82 19.38 12.28 -10.37
CA HIS A 82 20.72 12.80 -10.02
C HIS A 82 21.82 12.16 -10.85
N ASN A 83 21.74 10.85 -11.13
CA ASN A 83 22.70 10.18 -12.00
C ASN A 83 22.66 10.74 -13.43
N LEU A 84 21.47 11.06 -13.94
CA LEU A 84 21.33 11.73 -15.23
C LEU A 84 21.94 13.13 -15.19
N GLU A 85 21.61 13.92 -14.18
CA GLU A 85 22.12 15.29 -14.01
C GLU A 85 23.65 15.32 -13.92
N ALA A 86 24.24 14.42 -13.14
CA ALA A 86 25.70 14.27 -13.04
C ALA A 86 26.34 13.88 -14.38
N ARG A 87 25.70 12.98 -15.15
CA ARG A 87 26.17 12.60 -16.48
C ARG A 87 26.06 13.76 -17.48
N VAL A 88 24.97 14.51 -17.43
CA VAL A 88 24.75 15.69 -18.28
C VAL A 88 25.79 16.75 -17.97
N SER A 89 25.99 17.12 -16.70
CA SER A 89 27.05 18.08 -16.29
C SER A 89 28.44 17.66 -16.75
N LYS A 90 28.75 16.35 -16.69
CA LYS A 90 30.05 15.84 -17.14
C LYS A 90 30.23 15.96 -18.67
N LEU A 91 29.16 15.77 -19.43
CA LEU A 91 29.16 15.96 -20.89
C LEU A 91 29.21 17.44 -21.28
N GLU A 92 28.51 18.29 -20.53
CA GLU A 92 28.54 19.75 -20.73
C GLU A 92 29.93 20.33 -20.49
N GLN A 93 30.68 19.82 -19.52
CA GLN A 93 32.09 20.20 -19.31
C GLN A 93 33.05 19.73 -20.42
N GLN A 94 32.63 18.78 -21.25
CA GLN A 94 33.41 18.27 -22.38
C GLN A 94 33.05 18.94 -23.71
N LEU A 95 32.00 19.77 -23.73
CA LEU A 95 31.65 20.60 -24.87
C LEU A 95 32.52 21.87 -24.85
N PRO A 96 33.17 22.23 -25.97
CA PRO A 96 34.09 23.37 -26.06
C PRO A 96 33.39 24.73 -25.90
#